data_AF-A0AAU8BNN8-F1
#
_entry.id   AF-A0AAU8BNN8-F1
#
_cell.length_a   1.000
_cell.length_b   1.000
_cell.length_c   1.000
_cell.angle_alpha   90.00
_cell.angle_beta   90.00
_cell.angle_gamma   90.00
#
_symmetry.space_group_name_H-M   'P 1'
#
loop_
_entity.id
_entity.type
_entity.pdbx_description
1 polymer ?
#
loop_
_entity_poly.entity_id
_entity_poly.type
_entity_poly.pdbx_seq_one_letter_code
_entity_poly.pdbx_strand_id
1 'polypeptide(L)'
;MIVIFVHGWSVTDTNTYGLLPEAIAKQAADYGLTVDIKHVWLGRYISFDDAVDMGDITRAFDSALRDTIPQGDGIEAFSCITHSTGGPVVREWLDRYYGSEELAQSPLNHLVMLAPANHGSPLAALGKQRVGRIKAWFNDIEPGQQVLDWLSLGSQPQIDLAKAYLTYQPASNGFYPFVLTGESIDKAFYDFINSYLTEPGSDGVVRVSGANMNYSIAKFVETEERAEVKHAEDDLPVSLLSLEGAVQRPQAVPLGVVPKASHSGKSKGIMRSVLSPTSSKPQVSEILQCLKVNSAQDYQARVQSLETLTATTQQRTKRFINLVFVLTDDQGHAVTDYDVIFLAGPDRDPKGFKKGFFLDKQKNAANPNHIVFYVNYDVIAKTNLTGFRVIARPSEGFSFYHAVEYRVESSVVDSFLHPNETLYIEVELRRRVDQGVFLFDEASDPKLRKEGVIFKSETRYDFTHQKPTGKEVK
;
A
#
# COMPACT_ATOMS: atom_id res chain seq x y z
N MET A 1 -10.75 1.83 31.39
CA MET A 1 -9.77 1.70 30.30
C MET A 1 -9.46 3.08 29.74
N ILE A 2 -8.22 3.30 29.31
CA ILE A 2 -7.77 4.53 28.64
C ILE A 2 -8.02 4.40 27.13
N VAL A 3 -8.49 5.48 26.50
CA VAL A 3 -8.71 5.54 25.04
C VAL A 3 -7.99 6.75 24.46
N ILE A 4 -7.05 6.51 23.55
CA ILE A 4 -6.30 7.54 22.83
C ILE A 4 -6.87 7.70 21.42
N PHE A 5 -7.23 8.92 21.05
CA PHE A 5 -7.62 9.24 19.68
C PHE A 5 -6.43 9.79 18.89
N VAL A 6 -6.25 9.34 17.65
CA VAL A 6 -5.20 9.86 16.76
C VAL A 6 -5.79 10.20 15.40
N HIS A 7 -5.67 11.47 15.00
CA HIS A 7 -6.25 11.97 13.75
C HIS A 7 -5.40 11.63 12.52
N GLY A 8 -5.88 12.01 11.33
CA GLY A 8 -5.15 11.85 10.07
C GLY A 8 -4.34 13.07 9.64
N TRP A 9 -3.72 12.98 8.46
CA TRP A 9 -3.12 14.12 7.79
C TRP A 9 -4.16 15.23 7.53
N SER A 10 -3.69 16.48 7.47
CA SER A 10 -4.48 17.68 7.19
C SER A 10 -5.38 18.20 8.34
N VAL A 11 -5.10 17.82 9.59
CA VAL A 11 -5.85 18.30 10.76
C VAL A 11 -5.11 19.42 11.47
N THR A 12 -5.81 20.53 11.70
CA THR A 12 -5.32 21.69 12.45
C THR A 12 -6.12 21.98 13.72
N ASP A 13 -7.20 21.23 13.95
CA ASP A 13 -8.14 21.41 15.08
C ASP A 13 -8.74 20.06 15.50
N THR A 14 -8.72 19.78 16.80
CA THR A 14 -9.30 18.57 17.42
C THR A 14 -10.82 18.47 17.23
N ASN A 15 -11.50 19.53 16.81
CA ASN A 15 -12.88 19.50 16.32
C ASN A 15 -13.10 18.49 15.16
N THR A 16 -12.03 17.99 14.53
CA THR A 16 -12.10 16.88 13.59
C THR A 16 -12.75 15.63 14.19
N TYR A 17 -12.56 15.38 15.50
CA TYR A 17 -13.10 14.22 16.19
C TYR A 17 -14.65 14.26 16.32
N GLY A 18 -15.27 15.41 16.07
CA GLY A 18 -16.70 15.60 16.32
C GLY A 18 -17.04 15.32 17.79
N LEU A 19 -18.21 14.75 18.05
CA LEU A 19 -18.59 14.23 19.38
C LEU A 19 -18.38 12.71 19.50
N LEU A 20 -17.48 12.13 18.69
CA LEU A 20 -17.16 10.70 18.79
C LEU A 20 -16.56 10.34 20.15
N PRO A 21 -15.60 11.11 20.73
CA PRO A 21 -15.08 10.84 22.08
C PRO A 21 -16.18 10.75 23.15
N GLU A 22 -17.10 11.72 23.15
CA GLU A 22 -18.23 11.78 24.07
C GLU A 22 -19.23 10.67 23.81
N ALA A 23 -19.45 10.29 22.55
CA ALA A 23 -20.33 9.18 22.21
C ALA A 23 -19.79 7.84 22.71
N ILE A 24 -18.49 7.60 22.56
CA ILE A 24 -17.82 6.41 23.09
C ILE A 24 -17.94 6.38 24.62
N ALA A 25 -17.56 7.46 25.31
CA ALA A 25 -17.66 7.52 26.76
C ALA A 25 -19.10 7.36 27.27
N LYS A 26 -20.08 7.98 26.59
CA LYS A 26 -21.49 7.95 27.00
C LYS A 26 -22.12 6.57 26.85
N GLN A 27 -21.76 5.82 25.81
CA GLN A 27 -22.39 4.55 25.44
C GLN A 27 -21.58 3.32 25.89
N ALA A 28 -20.34 3.49 26.37
CA ALA A 28 -19.46 2.39 26.79
C ALA A 28 -20.10 1.41 27.78
N ALA A 29 -20.86 1.92 28.76
CA ALA A 29 -21.51 1.09 29.78
C ALA A 29 -22.51 0.09 29.19
N ASP A 30 -23.18 0.43 28.07
CA ASP A 30 -24.13 -0.45 27.39
C ASP A 30 -23.44 -1.67 26.76
N TYR A 31 -22.13 -1.59 26.57
CA TYR A 31 -21.28 -2.66 26.04
C TYR A 31 -20.46 -3.36 27.14
N GLY A 32 -20.70 -3.02 28.42
CA GLY A 32 -19.93 -3.55 29.55
C GLY A 32 -18.52 -2.97 29.67
N LEU A 33 -18.26 -1.81 29.04
CA LEU A 33 -16.97 -1.14 29.07
C LEU A 33 -16.98 -0.01 30.11
N THR A 34 -15.84 0.16 30.79
CA THR A 34 -15.63 1.28 31.72
C THR A 34 -14.75 2.34 31.06
N VAL A 35 -15.39 3.20 30.26
CA VAL A 35 -14.78 4.40 29.66
C VAL A 35 -15.50 5.61 30.24
N ASP A 36 -14.76 6.45 30.96
CA ASP A 36 -15.21 7.78 31.37
C ASP A 36 -14.53 8.77 30.42
N ILE A 37 -15.17 9.90 30.13
CA ILE A 37 -14.59 10.93 29.26
C ILE A 37 -13.22 11.41 29.76
N LYS A 38 -12.97 11.39 31.07
CA LYS A 38 -11.66 11.71 31.67
C LYS A 38 -10.55 10.71 31.31
N HIS A 39 -10.91 9.52 30.83
CA HIS A 39 -9.96 8.50 30.35
C HIS A 39 -9.75 8.57 28.83
N VAL A 40 -10.35 9.56 28.15
CA VAL A 40 -10.23 9.76 26.71
C VAL A 40 -9.29 10.92 26.43
N TRP A 41 -8.25 10.66 25.65
CA TRP A 41 -7.26 11.65 25.26
C TRP A 41 -7.31 11.90 23.76
N LEU A 42 -7.22 13.17 23.38
CA LEU A 42 -7.26 13.59 21.98
C LEU A 42 -5.84 13.93 21.52
N GLY A 43 -5.23 13.02 20.76
CA GLY A 43 -3.94 13.23 20.15
C GLY A 43 -3.98 14.33 19.11
N ARG A 44 -2.87 15.05 18.99
CA ARG A 44 -2.61 16.03 17.93
C ARG A 44 -1.16 15.92 17.50
N TYR A 45 -0.90 15.97 16.20
CA TYR A 45 0.46 16.00 15.65
C TYR A 45 0.54 16.92 14.43
N ILE A 46 1.74 17.40 14.13
CA ILE A 46 2.00 18.28 12.99
C ILE A 46 2.15 17.43 11.73
N SER A 47 1.35 17.74 10.71
CA SER A 47 1.37 17.05 9.42
C SER A 47 1.52 18.00 8.21
N PHE A 48 1.72 19.29 8.47
CA PHE A 48 1.81 20.38 7.47
C PHE A 48 3.14 21.12 7.57
N ASP A 49 4.19 20.37 7.84
CA ASP A 49 5.56 20.87 7.91
C ASP A 49 6.40 19.90 7.08
N ASP A 50 7.03 20.40 6.02
CA ASP A 50 7.77 19.58 5.07
C ASP A 50 9.02 18.95 5.73
N ALA A 51 9.47 19.47 6.88
CA ALA A 51 10.60 18.92 7.63
C ALA A 51 10.22 17.70 8.50
N VAL A 52 8.93 17.52 8.80
CA VAL A 52 8.42 16.44 9.66
C VAL A 52 8.12 15.19 8.84
N ASP A 53 8.70 14.06 9.22
CA ASP A 53 8.42 12.76 8.61
C ASP A 53 7.58 11.81 9.52
N MET A 54 7.24 10.64 8.98
CA MET A 54 6.48 9.62 9.73
C MET A 54 7.24 9.10 10.96
N GLY A 55 8.57 9.01 10.87
CA GLY A 55 9.43 8.58 11.97
C GLY A 55 9.49 9.60 13.10
N ASP A 56 9.46 10.90 12.80
CA ASP A 56 9.41 11.98 13.76
C ASP A 56 8.08 11.99 14.52
N ILE A 57 6.96 11.88 13.79
CA ILE A 57 5.62 11.76 14.37
C ILE A 57 5.56 10.53 15.29
N THR A 58 6.12 9.41 14.86
CA THR A 58 6.15 8.16 15.65
C THR A 58 6.93 8.31 16.96
N ARG A 59 8.09 8.97 16.95
CA ARG A 59 8.87 9.24 18.18
C ARG A 59 8.15 10.22 19.10
N ALA A 60 7.53 11.25 18.53
CA ALA A 60 6.75 12.22 19.28
C ALA A 60 5.51 11.58 19.93
N PHE A 61 4.86 10.62 19.26
CA PHE A 61 3.75 9.85 19.80
C PHE A 61 4.17 9.03 21.03
N ASP A 62 5.31 8.32 20.96
CA ASP A 62 5.85 7.58 22.11
C ASP A 62 6.11 8.50 23.31
N SER A 63 6.79 9.63 23.08
CA SER A 63 7.05 10.62 24.14
C SER A 63 5.76 11.14 24.76
N ALA A 64 4.75 11.46 23.93
CA ALA A 64 3.47 11.96 24.42
C ALA A 64 2.71 10.92 25.25
N LEU A 65 2.77 9.64 24.89
CA LEU A 65 2.17 8.57 25.68
C LEU A 65 2.84 8.45 27.07
N ARG A 66 4.17 8.47 27.11
CA ARG A 66 4.94 8.42 28.37
C ARG A 66 4.62 9.59 29.30
N ASP A 67 4.43 10.77 28.75
CA ASP A 67 4.09 11.97 29.52
C ASP A 67 2.63 11.96 30.01
N THR A 68 1.71 11.43 29.21
CA THR A 68 0.27 11.56 29.46
C THR A 68 -0.29 10.43 30.31
N ILE A 69 0.19 9.20 30.10
CA ILE A 69 -0.31 7.99 30.77
C ILE A 69 0.85 7.12 31.27
N PRO A 70 1.71 7.64 32.17
CA PRO A 70 2.85 6.90 32.67
C PRO A 70 2.43 5.73 33.55
N GLN A 71 3.15 4.61 33.43
CA GLN A 71 3.06 3.46 34.33
C GLN A 71 4.47 3.02 34.74
N GLY A 72 4.97 3.56 35.84
CA GLY A 72 6.39 3.43 36.21
C GLY A 72 7.28 4.07 35.14
N ASP A 73 8.26 3.31 34.63
CA ASP A 73 9.13 3.75 33.53
C ASP A 73 8.50 3.49 32.13
N GLY A 74 7.28 2.93 32.10
CA GLY A 74 6.55 2.55 30.90
C GLY A 74 5.30 3.39 30.65
N ILE A 75 4.46 2.87 29.74
CA ILE A 75 3.18 3.47 29.33
C ILE A 75 2.06 2.59 29.88
N GLU A 76 1.02 3.21 30.46
CA GLU A 76 -0.17 2.49 30.94
C GLU A 76 -0.92 1.84 29.78
N ALA A 77 -1.49 0.66 30.01
CA ALA A 77 -2.23 -0.06 28.98
C ALA A 77 -3.42 0.77 28.44
N PHE A 78 -3.53 0.87 27.12
CA PHE A 78 -4.51 1.72 26.46
C PHE A 78 -5.11 1.09 25.20
N SER A 79 -6.21 1.67 24.74
CA SER A 79 -6.79 1.40 23.42
C SER A 79 -6.69 2.63 22.55
N CYS A 80 -6.53 2.45 21.24
CA CYS A 80 -6.42 3.54 20.30
C CYS A 80 -7.57 3.52 19.27
N ILE A 81 -8.16 4.69 19.02
CA ILE A 81 -9.08 4.93 17.91
C ILE A 81 -8.39 5.92 16.96
N THR A 82 -8.07 5.47 15.76
CA THR A 82 -7.32 6.28 14.80
C THR A 82 -8.17 6.66 13.60
N HIS A 83 -7.77 7.70 12.88
CA HIS A 83 -8.38 8.07 11.60
C HIS A 83 -7.31 8.27 10.53
N SER A 84 -7.54 7.75 9.33
CA SER A 84 -6.67 7.99 8.16
C SER A 84 -5.20 7.69 8.47
N THR A 85 -4.28 8.64 8.25
CA THR A 85 -2.85 8.53 8.58
C THR A 85 -2.56 8.14 10.03
N GLY A 86 -3.47 8.40 10.98
CA GLY A 86 -3.28 7.98 12.37
C GLY A 86 -3.18 6.47 12.56
N GLY A 87 -3.81 5.67 11.67
CA GLY A 87 -3.66 4.21 11.67
C GLY A 87 -2.21 3.79 11.42
N PRO A 88 -1.63 4.17 10.27
CA PRO A 88 -0.20 4.05 10.01
C PRO A 88 0.72 4.56 11.12
N VAL A 89 0.49 5.74 11.69
CA VAL A 89 1.33 6.29 12.78
C VAL A 89 1.42 5.32 13.95
N VAL A 90 0.28 4.78 14.39
CA VAL A 90 0.26 3.85 15.55
C VAL A 90 0.85 2.49 15.18
N ARG A 91 0.72 2.05 13.92
CA ARG A 91 1.36 0.82 13.43
C ARG A 91 2.88 0.95 13.35
N GLU A 92 3.38 2.07 12.83
CA GLU A 92 4.82 2.42 12.81
C GLU A 92 5.39 2.51 14.22
N TRP A 93 4.65 3.10 15.16
CA TRP A 93 5.02 3.10 16.58
C TRP A 93 5.11 1.68 17.15
N LEU A 94 4.08 0.86 16.92
CA LEU A 94 4.07 -0.51 17.42
C LEU A 94 5.26 -1.32 16.88
N ASP A 95 5.53 -1.20 15.58
CA ASP A 95 6.63 -1.91 14.92
C ASP A 95 8.00 -1.43 15.38
N ARG A 96 8.18 -0.11 15.51
CA ARG A 96 9.44 0.49 15.94
C ARG A 96 9.85 0.10 17.36
N TYR A 97 8.89 0.02 18.28
CA TYR A 97 9.19 -0.11 19.71
C TYR A 97 8.96 -1.52 20.27
N TYR A 98 8.21 -2.37 19.57
CA TYR A 98 7.89 -3.73 20.04
C TYR A 98 8.09 -4.79 18.95
N GLY A 99 7.80 -4.45 17.68
CA GLY A 99 7.87 -5.41 16.59
C GLY A 99 6.94 -6.61 16.80
N SER A 100 7.12 -7.68 16.02
CA SER A 100 6.35 -8.91 16.19
C SER A 100 6.80 -9.73 17.42
N GLU A 101 8.09 -9.65 17.77
CA GLU A 101 8.70 -10.46 18.84
C GLU A 101 8.35 -9.96 20.24
N GLU A 102 8.26 -8.64 20.45
CA GLU A 102 7.91 -8.05 21.75
C GLU A 102 6.47 -7.55 21.82
N LEU A 103 5.61 -7.99 20.88
CA LEU A 103 4.23 -7.54 20.77
C LEU A 103 3.43 -7.72 22.07
N ALA A 104 3.63 -8.81 22.81
CA ALA A 104 2.97 -9.06 24.10
C ALA A 104 3.38 -8.06 25.21
N GLN A 105 4.50 -7.35 25.03
CA GLN A 105 4.95 -6.31 25.95
C GLN A 105 4.32 -4.94 25.61
N SER A 106 3.66 -4.82 24.46
CA SER A 106 3.02 -3.58 24.05
C SER A 106 1.88 -3.19 24.99
N PRO A 107 1.79 -1.92 25.42
CA PRO A 107 0.66 -1.42 26.19
C PRO A 107 -0.60 -1.20 25.34
N LEU A 108 -0.52 -1.39 24.01
CA LEU A 108 -1.64 -1.20 23.10
C LEU A 108 -2.51 -2.46 23.04
N ASN A 109 -3.67 -2.42 23.69
CA ASN A 109 -4.63 -3.54 23.70
C ASN A 109 -5.47 -3.59 22.41
N HIS A 110 -5.98 -2.44 21.96
CA HIS A 110 -6.87 -2.37 20.80
C HIS A 110 -6.43 -1.25 19.87
N LEU A 111 -6.48 -1.51 18.55
CA LEU A 111 -6.27 -0.50 17.53
C LEU A 111 -7.46 -0.48 16.58
N VAL A 112 -8.42 0.43 16.82
CA VAL A 112 -9.60 0.61 15.96
C VAL A 112 -9.31 1.71 14.95
N MET A 113 -9.02 1.30 13.71
CA MET A 113 -8.66 2.22 12.63
C MET A 113 -9.87 2.63 11.82
N LEU A 114 -10.14 3.93 11.75
CA LEU A 114 -11.21 4.52 10.95
C LEU A 114 -10.65 5.03 9.62
N ALA A 115 -11.00 4.36 8.52
CA ALA A 115 -10.53 4.67 7.17
C ALA A 115 -9.00 4.87 7.07
N PRO A 116 -8.17 3.96 7.61
CA PRO A 116 -6.71 4.12 7.62
C PRO A 116 -6.11 4.08 6.22
N ALA A 117 -5.04 4.82 5.97
CA ALA A 117 -4.29 4.75 4.71
C ALA A 117 -3.16 3.70 4.78
N ASN A 118 -3.52 2.44 5.06
CA ASN A 118 -2.55 1.35 5.31
C ASN A 118 -1.69 1.00 4.09
N HIS A 119 -2.24 1.14 2.88
CA HIS A 119 -1.55 0.95 1.60
C HIS A 119 -1.65 2.20 0.71
N GLY A 120 -1.72 3.37 1.36
CA GLY A 120 -1.70 4.67 0.71
C GLY A 120 -3.04 5.15 0.16
N SER A 121 -2.98 6.33 -0.47
CA SER A 121 -4.14 7.03 -1.04
C SER A 121 -3.78 7.67 -2.38
N PRO A 122 -4.71 7.67 -3.36
CA PRO A 122 -4.53 8.41 -4.62
C PRO A 122 -4.32 9.93 -4.41
N LEU A 123 -4.77 10.49 -3.27
CA LEU A 123 -4.66 11.92 -2.96
C LEU A 123 -3.19 12.36 -2.78
N ALA A 124 -2.31 11.46 -2.37
CA ALA A 124 -0.91 11.78 -2.10
C ALA A 124 -0.07 12.03 -3.37
N ALA A 125 -0.51 11.54 -4.53
CA ALA A 125 0.20 11.71 -5.81
C ALA A 125 -0.14 13.00 -6.57
N LEU A 126 -0.67 14.03 -5.90
CA LEU A 126 -1.02 15.29 -6.54
C LEU A 126 0.24 16.02 -7.04
N GLY A 127 0.53 15.88 -8.33
CA GLY A 127 1.72 16.45 -8.98
C GLY A 127 1.86 17.97 -8.88
N LYS A 128 3.06 18.48 -9.18
CA LYS A 128 3.51 19.88 -9.02
C LYS A 128 2.55 20.96 -9.55
N GLN A 129 1.81 20.71 -10.64
CA GLN A 129 0.82 21.68 -11.17
C GLN A 129 -0.43 21.85 -10.28
N ARG A 130 -0.71 20.89 -9.40
CA ARG A 130 -1.86 20.88 -8.48
C ARG A 130 -1.46 21.19 -7.04
N VAL A 131 -0.18 21.08 -6.71
CA VAL A 131 0.41 21.62 -5.47
C VAL A 131 0.05 23.10 -5.31
N GLY A 132 -0.02 23.88 -6.39
CA GLY A 132 -0.49 25.28 -6.33
C GLY A 132 -1.95 25.43 -5.86
N ARG A 133 -2.84 24.47 -6.17
CA ARG A 133 -4.24 24.47 -5.70
C ARG A 133 -4.37 23.99 -4.26
N ILE A 134 -3.52 23.04 -3.85
CA ILE A 134 -3.44 22.57 -2.47
C ILE A 134 -2.84 23.66 -1.57
N LYS A 135 -1.76 24.33 -1.99
CA LYS A 135 -1.17 25.49 -1.30
C LYS A 135 -2.18 26.63 -1.20
N ALA A 136 -2.91 26.95 -2.27
CA ALA A 136 -3.99 27.93 -2.21
C ALA A 136 -5.15 27.51 -1.28
N TRP A 137 -5.43 26.21 -1.14
CA TRP A 137 -6.44 25.67 -0.23
C TRP A 137 -6.02 25.75 1.25
N PHE A 138 -4.71 25.59 1.51
CA PHE A 138 -4.13 25.72 2.84
C PHE A 138 -3.50 27.09 3.12
N ASN A 139 -3.90 28.14 2.39
CA ASN A 139 -3.42 29.51 2.59
C ASN A 139 -1.88 29.63 2.66
N ASP A 140 -1.18 29.00 1.70
CA ASP A 140 0.29 28.96 1.60
C ASP A 140 1.04 28.20 2.71
N ILE A 141 0.35 27.38 3.51
CA ILE A 141 0.99 26.45 4.46
C ILE A 141 1.64 25.28 3.69
N GLU A 142 2.79 24.80 4.18
CA GLU A 142 3.48 23.63 3.65
C GLU A 142 2.58 22.38 3.68
N PRO A 143 2.62 21.54 2.64
CA PRO A 143 1.73 20.38 2.55
C PRO A 143 2.16 19.22 3.47
N GLY A 144 3.36 19.23 4.05
CA GLY A 144 3.92 18.08 4.77
C GLY A 144 4.37 16.99 3.80
N GLN A 145 5.25 17.35 2.86
CA GLN A 145 5.62 16.52 1.71
C GLN A 145 6.14 15.14 2.12
N GLN A 146 6.95 15.02 3.16
CA GLN A 146 7.47 13.71 3.61
C GLN A 146 6.37 12.77 4.11
N VAL A 147 5.35 13.31 4.79
CA VAL A 147 4.17 12.52 5.20
C VAL A 147 3.34 12.12 3.98
N LEU A 148 3.20 13.01 2.99
CA LEU A 148 2.49 12.68 1.73
C LEU A 148 3.25 11.65 0.89
N ASP A 149 4.57 11.71 0.83
CA ASP A 149 5.40 10.72 0.14
C ASP A 149 5.24 9.34 0.80
N TRP A 150 5.18 9.29 2.13
CA TRP A 150 4.85 8.06 2.87
C TRP A 150 3.44 7.56 2.50
N LEU A 151 2.44 8.45 2.39
CA LEU A 151 1.04 8.11 2.07
C LEU A 151 0.78 7.80 0.59
N SER A 152 1.77 8.00 -0.28
CA SER A 152 1.64 7.76 -1.72
C SER A 152 1.46 6.28 -2.01
N LEU A 153 0.58 5.94 -2.97
CA LEU A 153 0.35 4.56 -3.36
C LEU A 153 1.67 3.90 -3.78
N GLY A 154 1.95 2.72 -3.22
CA GLY A 154 3.17 1.97 -3.50
C GLY A 154 4.43 2.63 -2.95
N SER A 155 4.36 3.44 -1.89
CA SER A 155 5.56 3.93 -1.23
C SER A 155 6.33 2.76 -0.57
N GLN A 156 7.66 2.83 -0.61
CA GLN A 156 8.50 1.80 0.01
C GLN A 156 8.22 1.62 1.52
N PRO A 157 8.11 2.68 2.35
CA PRO A 157 7.85 2.51 3.77
C PRO A 157 6.53 1.78 4.09
N GLN A 158 5.49 1.96 3.27
CA GLN A 158 4.23 1.20 3.43
C GLN A 158 4.40 -0.29 3.14
N ILE A 159 5.18 -0.62 2.11
CA ILE A 159 5.50 -2.00 1.77
C ILE A 159 6.33 -2.63 2.89
N ASP A 160 7.30 -1.90 3.45
CA ASP A 160 8.15 -2.38 4.55
C ASP A 160 7.31 -2.66 5.80
N LEU A 161 6.43 -1.73 6.18
CA LEU A 161 5.51 -1.92 7.32
C LEU A 161 4.51 -3.06 7.09
N ALA A 162 4.06 -3.29 5.84
CA ALA A 162 3.26 -4.46 5.50
C ALA A 162 4.09 -5.75 5.66
N LYS A 163 5.30 -5.81 5.10
CA LYS A 163 6.20 -6.97 5.24
C LYS A 163 6.50 -7.32 6.70
N ALA A 164 6.80 -6.33 7.54
CA ALA A 164 7.05 -6.53 8.96
C ALA A 164 5.83 -7.17 9.64
N TYR A 165 4.63 -6.71 9.30
CA TYR A 165 3.38 -7.17 9.87
C TYR A 165 3.01 -8.63 9.52
N LEU A 166 3.57 -9.22 8.47
CA LEU A 166 3.29 -10.62 8.09
C LEU A 166 3.55 -11.63 9.22
N THR A 167 4.51 -11.34 10.11
CA THR A 167 4.90 -12.23 11.20
C THR A 167 4.12 -12.01 12.49
N TYR A 168 3.28 -10.98 12.56
CA TYR A 168 2.55 -10.63 13.76
C TYR A 168 1.50 -11.70 14.11
N GLN A 169 1.31 -11.92 15.40
CA GLN A 169 0.29 -12.81 15.96
C GLN A 169 -0.59 -12.01 16.94
N PRO A 170 -1.44 -11.07 16.47
CA PRO A 170 -2.05 -10.05 17.33
C PRO A 170 -2.84 -10.64 18.49
N ALA A 171 -3.84 -11.48 18.18
CA ALA A 171 -4.76 -11.99 19.18
C ALA A 171 -4.09 -12.87 20.25
N SER A 172 -3.03 -13.60 19.86
CA SER A 172 -2.22 -14.43 20.76
C SER A 172 -1.36 -13.61 21.72
N ASN A 173 -1.06 -12.36 21.35
CA ASN A 173 -0.25 -11.43 22.14
C ASN A 173 -1.10 -10.35 22.84
N GLY A 174 -2.43 -10.52 22.92
CA GLY A 174 -3.32 -9.55 23.59
C GLY A 174 -3.51 -8.23 22.84
N PHE A 175 -3.13 -8.17 21.55
CA PHE A 175 -3.31 -7.01 20.68
C PHE A 175 -4.42 -7.26 19.66
N TYR A 176 -5.41 -6.36 19.59
CA TYR A 176 -6.59 -6.52 18.74
C TYR A 176 -6.75 -5.34 17.77
N PRO A 177 -6.23 -5.44 16.52
CA PRO A 177 -6.43 -4.44 15.48
C PRO A 177 -7.74 -4.65 14.71
N PHE A 178 -8.37 -3.56 14.29
CA PHE A 178 -9.63 -3.55 13.54
C PHE A 178 -9.60 -2.45 12.49
N VAL A 179 -10.23 -2.68 11.34
CA VAL A 179 -10.42 -1.66 10.31
C VAL A 179 -11.92 -1.42 10.11
N LEU A 180 -12.35 -0.17 10.26
CA LEU A 180 -13.68 0.29 9.88
C LEU A 180 -13.50 1.36 8.81
N THR A 181 -14.08 1.18 7.63
CA THR A 181 -13.97 2.17 6.55
C THR A 181 -15.31 2.40 5.86
N GLY A 182 -15.45 3.52 5.16
CA GLY A 182 -16.58 3.79 4.31
C GLY A 182 -16.35 3.37 2.86
N GLU A 183 -17.41 3.46 2.06
CA GLU A 183 -17.34 3.47 0.60
C GLU A 183 -18.28 4.50 -0.03
N SER A 184 -18.77 5.44 0.79
CA SER A 184 -19.62 6.53 0.33
C SER A 184 -18.80 7.80 0.15
N ILE A 185 -19.09 8.54 -0.90
CA ILE A 185 -18.45 9.83 -1.17
C ILE A 185 -19.41 10.96 -0.79
N ASP A 186 -18.91 11.92 -0.01
CA ASP A 186 -19.62 13.18 0.22
C ASP A 186 -19.31 14.17 -0.90
N LYS A 187 -20.05 14.06 -2.02
CA LYS A 187 -19.79 14.82 -3.24
C LYS A 187 -19.71 16.33 -2.98
N ALA A 188 -20.59 16.88 -2.14
CA ALA A 188 -20.62 18.31 -1.81
C ALA A 188 -19.36 18.81 -1.08
N PHE A 189 -18.63 17.93 -0.39
CA PHE A 189 -17.35 18.29 0.26
C PHE A 189 -16.18 18.24 -0.73
N TYR A 190 -16.24 17.38 -1.76
CA TYR A 190 -15.15 17.13 -2.71
C TYR A 190 -15.34 17.76 -4.09
N ASP A 191 -16.49 18.39 -4.36
CA ASP A 191 -16.82 19.06 -5.63
C ASP A 191 -15.76 20.10 -6.06
N PHE A 192 -14.93 20.59 -5.14
CA PHE A 192 -13.89 21.59 -5.41
C PHE A 192 -12.50 21.04 -5.75
N ILE A 193 -12.18 19.76 -5.47
CA ILE A 193 -10.76 19.31 -5.46
C ILE A 193 -10.40 18.23 -6.48
N ASN A 194 -11.25 17.26 -6.85
CA ASN A 194 -10.89 16.32 -7.93
C ASN A 194 -11.96 15.27 -8.29
N SER A 195 -12.04 14.88 -9.56
CA SER A 195 -12.73 13.66 -10.00
C SER A 195 -12.10 12.36 -9.47
N TYR A 196 -10.80 12.38 -9.14
CA TYR A 196 -10.05 11.28 -8.50
C TYR A 196 -10.54 10.93 -7.07
N LEU A 197 -11.25 11.84 -6.39
CA LEU A 197 -11.81 11.61 -5.05
C LEU A 197 -13.22 11.01 -5.10
N THR A 198 -13.64 10.57 -6.29
CA THR A 198 -14.95 9.95 -6.52
C THR A 198 -14.85 8.53 -7.10
N GLU A 199 -13.73 7.84 -6.83
CA GLU A 199 -13.52 6.46 -7.26
C GLU A 199 -14.51 5.50 -6.54
N PRO A 200 -15.21 4.61 -7.25
CA PRO A 200 -15.99 3.55 -6.62
C PRO A 200 -15.13 2.65 -5.72
N GLY A 201 -15.71 2.15 -4.62
CA GLY A 201 -14.96 1.35 -3.63
C GLY A 201 -13.95 2.17 -2.82
N SER A 202 -14.18 3.48 -2.69
CA SER A 202 -13.41 4.40 -1.84
C SER A 202 -14.35 5.23 -0.99
N ASP A 203 -13.88 5.67 0.16
CA ASP A 203 -14.59 6.62 1.04
C ASP A 203 -14.43 8.09 0.60
N GLY A 204 -13.79 8.31 -0.54
CA GLY A 204 -13.45 9.61 -1.11
C GLY A 204 -11.99 10.01 -0.96
N VAL A 205 -11.20 9.30 -0.14
CA VAL A 205 -9.76 9.52 0.00
C VAL A 205 -9.00 8.19 -0.04
N VAL A 206 -9.47 7.20 0.69
CA VAL A 206 -8.83 5.89 0.80
C VAL A 206 -9.74 4.83 0.20
N ARG A 207 -9.17 4.03 -0.71
CA ARG A 207 -9.84 2.85 -1.28
C ARG A 207 -10.07 1.83 -0.16
N VAL A 208 -11.16 1.06 -0.19
CA VAL A 208 -11.37 -0.02 0.80
C VAL A 208 -10.17 -0.99 0.79
N SER A 209 -9.64 -1.32 -0.40
CA SER A 209 -8.40 -2.09 -0.57
C SER A 209 -7.15 -1.42 0.00
N GLY A 210 -7.11 -0.09 0.04
CA GLY A 210 -6.03 0.69 0.64
C GLY A 210 -6.11 0.77 2.17
N ALA A 211 -7.31 0.60 2.73
CA ALA A 211 -7.53 0.60 4.17
C ALA A 211 -7.42 -0.78 4.81
N ASN A 212 -7.79 -1.83 4.07
CA ASN A 212 -7.75 -3.20 4.57
C ASN A 212 -6.33 -3.59 5.06
N MET A 213 -6.27 -4.37 6.13
CA MET A 213 -5.03 -4.95 6.67
C MET A 213 -4.84 -6.41 6.25
N ASN A 214 -5.81 -6.99 5.55
CA ASN A 214 -5.67 -8.25 4.84
C ASN A 214 -5.15 -7.93 3.43
N TYR A 215 -4.01 -8.52 3.09
CA TYR A 215 -3.33 -8.35 1.82
C TYR A 215 -2.48 -9.58 1.53
N SER A 216 -1.99 -9.67 0.29
CA SER A 216 -1.08 -10.72 -0.15
C SER A 216 0.24 -10.12 -0.63
N ILE A 217 1.34 -10.83 -0.40
CA ILE A 217 2.65 -10.56 -1.01
C ILE A 217 3.08 -11.80 -1.79
N ALA A 218 3.36 -11.63 -3.08
CA ALA A 218 3.80 -12.69 -3.98
C ALA A 218 5.06 -12.23 -4.73
N LYS A 219 6.12 -13.04 -4.66
CA LYS A 219 7.38 -12.78 -5.36
C LYS A 219 7.50 -13.69 -6.58
N PHE A 220 7.82 -13.10 -7.73
CA PHE A 220 7.98 -13.77 -9.00
C PHE A 220 9.40 -13.57 -9.50
N VAL A 221 10.08 -14.67 -9.82
CA VAL A 221 11.45 -14.68 -10.29
C VAL A 221 11.50 -15.17 -11.73
N GLU A 222 12.37 -14.56 -12.54
CA GLU A 222 12.63 -15.00 -13.91
C GLU A 222 13.28 -16.39 -13.95
N THR A 223 12.71 -17.29 -14.75
CA THR A 223 13.25 -18.63 -14.98
C THR A 223 14.03 -18.71 -16.30
N GLU A 224 14.75 -19.82 -16.50
CA GLU A 224 15.39 -20.15 -17.79
C GLU A 224 14.38 -20.62 -18.85
N GLU A 225 13.12 -20.89 -18.49
CA GLU A 225 12.11 -21.33 -19.44
C GLU A 225 11.72 -20.19 -20.38
N ARG A 226 11.71 -20.48 -21.70
CA ARG A 226 11.41 -19.51 -22.75
C ARG A 226 10.18 -19.91 -23.52
N ALA A 227 9.42 -18.91 -23.95
CA ALA A 227 8.30 -19.07 -24.86
C ALA A 227 8.28 -17.97 -25.90
N GLU A 228 7.61 -18.22 -27.01
CA GLU A 228 7.30 -17.21 -28.02
C GLU A 228 5.81 -16.87 -27.89
N VAL A 229 5.50 -15.57 -27.81
CA VAL A 229 4.14 -15.09 -27.60
C VAL A 229 3.84 -13.96 -28.57
N LYS A 230 2.56 -13.79 -28.92
CA LYS A 230 2.13 -12.62 -29.69
C LYS A 230 2.15 -11.36 -28.83
N HIS A 231 2.68 -10.29 -29.39
CA HIS A 231 2.62 -8.94 -28.84
C HIS A 231 2.28 -7.95 -29.96
N ALA A 232 1.02 -7.49 -29.97
CA ALA A 232 0.45 -6.83 -31.14
C ALA A 232 0.55 -7.72 -32.39
N GLU A 233 1.19 -7.25 -33.46
CA GLU A 233 1.34 -8.00 -34.72
C GLU A 233 2.64 -8.84 -34.74
N ASP A 234 3.53 -8.66 -33.77
CA ASP A 234 4.87 -9.25 -33.74
C ASP A 234 4.95 -10.46 -32.80
N ASP A 235 5.89 -11.36 -33.08
CA ASP A 235 6.32 -12.39 -32.15
C ASP A 235 7.35 -11.81 -31.16
N LEU A 236 7.13 -12.09 -29.88
CA LEU A 236 7.96 -11.62 -28.78
C LEU A 236 8.49 -12.83 -28.00
N PRO A 237 9.81 -13.05 -27.94
CA PRO A 237 10.38 -14.03 -27.03
C PRO A 237 10.25 -13.53 -25.59
N VAL A 238 9.72 -14.38 -24.73
CA VAL A 238 9.59 -14.11 -23.29
C VAL A 238 10.30 -15.19 -22.47
N SER A 239 10.81 -14.82 -21.30
CA SER A 239 11.12 -15.76 -20.23
C SER A 239 9.90 -15.96 -19.33
N LEU A 240 9.68 -17.16 -18.81
CA LEU A 240 8.58 -17.39 -17.88
C LEU A 240 8.98 -16.99 -16.46
N LEU A 241 8.02 -16.41 -15.74
CA LEU A 241 8.12 -16.17 -14.31
C LEU A 241 7.59 -17.37 -13.53
N SER A 242 8.22 -17.68 -12.41
CA SER A 242 7.70 -18.61 -11.40
C SER A 242 7.46 -17.90 -10.08
N LEU A 243 6.44 -18.31 -9.34
CA LEU A 243 6.25 -17.88 -7.95
C LEU A 243 7.39 -18.44 -7.09
N GLU A 244 8.13 -17.55 -6.43
CA GLU A 244 9.15 -17.93 -5.45
C GLU A 244 8.48 -18.14 -4.09
N GLY A 245 8.57 -19.37 -3.57
CA GLY A 245 7.97 -19.73 -2.29
C GLY A 245 6.44 -19.73 -2.34
N ALA A 246 5.82 -19.46 -1.18
CA ALA A 246 4.37 -19.37 -1.03
C ALA A 246 3.93 -17.90 -0.95
N VAL A 247 2.70 -17.62 -1.40
CA VAL A 247 2.07 -16.32 -1.18
C VAL A 247 1.94 -16.07 0.32
N GLN A 248 2.43 -14.92 0.76
CA GLN A 248 2.43 -14.53 2.17
C GLN A 248 1.20 -13.67 2.49
N ARG A 249 0.59 -13.92 3.65
CA ARG A 249 -0.57 -13.17 4.16
C ARG A 249 -0.42 -13.01 5.68
N PRO A 250 -0.85 -11.88 6.26
CA PRO A 250 -0.87 -11.71 7.70
C PRO A 250 -2.00 -12.54 8.34
N GLN A 251 -2.01 -12.63 9.68
CA GLN A 251 -3.22 -13.06 10.37
C GLN A 251 -4.41 -12.15 10.03
N ALA A 252 -5.61 -12.74 9.95
CA ALA A 252 -6.80 -12.02 9.55
C ALA A 252 -7.10 -10.84 10.50
N VAL A 253 -7.25 -9.65 9.93
CA VAL A 253 -7.66 -8.44 10.65
C VAL A 253 -9.11 -8.12 10.29
N PRO A 254 -10.04 -8.01 11.26
CA PRO A 254 -11.44 -7.69 10.98
C PRO A 254 -11.59 -6.37 10.18
N LEU A 255 -12.28 -6.44 9.04
CA LEU A 255 -12.62 -5.31 8.19
C LEU A 255 -14.13 -5.12 8.11
N GLY A 256 -14.62 -3.94 8.49
CA GLY A 256 -16.01 -3.52 8.35
C GLY A 256 -16.19 -2.35 7.40
N VAL A 257 -16.92 -2.54 6.30
CA VAL A 257 -17.39 -1.44 5.44
C VAL A 257 -18.68 -0.86 6.02
N VAL A 258 -18.56 0.30 6.66
CA VAL A 258 -19.65 1.01 7.34
C VAL A 258 -20.58 1.67 6.31
N PRO A 259 -21.89 1.38 6.35
CA PRO A 259 -22.83 1.93 5.38
C PRO A 259 -22.94 3.44 5.51
N LYS A 260 -22.96 4.14 4.37
CA LYS A 260 -23.10 5.60 4.27
C LYS A 260 -22.01 6.42 4.97
N ALA A 261 -20.85 5.82 5.25
CA ALA A 261 -19.68 6.52 5.77
C ALA A 261 -18.77 7.01 4.64
N SER A 262 -18.25 8.23 4.78
CA SER A 262 -17.19 8.83 3.94
C SER A 262 -15.94 9.07 4.77
N HIS A 263 -14.82 9.42 4.14
CA HIS A 263 -13.57 9.69 4.83
C HIS A 263 -13.72 10.81 5.87
N SER A 264 -14.30 11.94 5.44
CA SER A 264 -14.50 13.14 6.24
C SER A 264 -15.83 13.81 5.92
N GLY A 265 -16.17 14.85 6.69
CA GLY A 265 -17.38 15.66 6.52
C GLY A 265 -18.36 15.55 7.68
N LYS A 266 -19.17 16.59 7.90
CA LYS A 266 -20.12 16.67 9.02
C LYS A 266 -21.35 15.77 8.84
N SER A 267 -21.68 15.37 7.61
CA SER A 267 -22.85 14.54 7.32
C SER A 267 -22.53 13.04 7.32
N LYS A 268 -21.48 12.66 6.58
CA LYS A 268 -21.12 11.26 6.33
C LYS A 268 -19.74 10.84 6.84
N GLY A 269 -18.88 11.77 7.24
CA GLY A 269 -17.52 11.47 7.68
C GLY A 269 -17.50 10.44 8.81
N ILE A 270 -16.69 9.39 8.67
CA ILE A 270 -16.66 8.24 9.60
C ILE A 270 -16.47 8.68 11.05
N MET A 271 -15.72 9.76 11.27
CA MET A 271 -15.48 10.37 12.58
C MET A 271 -16.36 11.61 12.82
N ARG A 272 -16.09 12.71 12.10
CA ARG A 272 -16.68 14.04 12.33
C ARG A 272 -18.21 14.11 12.21
N SER A 273 -18.86 13.12 11.58
CA SER A 273 -20.32 13.11 11.47
C SER A 273 -21.06 12.68 12.74
N VAL A 274 -20.35 12.24 13.78
CA VAL A 274 -20.93 12.01 15.10
C VAL A 274 -21.14 13.36 15.78
N LEU A 275 -22.41 13.79 15.88
CA LEU A 275 -22.79 15.12 16.39
C LEU A 275 -23.60 15.06 17.70
N SER A 276 -23.69 13.89 18.34
CA SER A 276 -24.36 13.71 19.62
C SER A 276 -23.69 12.59 20.43
N PRO A 277 -23.55 12.72 21.76
CA PRO A 277 -23.09 11.62 22.62
C PRO A 277 -23.98 10.37 22.57
N THR A 278 -25.24 10.51 22.15
CA THR A 278 -26.18 9.39 21.95
C THR A 278 -26.37 9.04 20.47
N SER A 279 -25.37 9.36 19.62
CA SER A 279 -25.46 9.08 18.19
C SER A 279 -25.67 7.58 17.93
N SER A 280 -26.67 7.27 17.10
CA SER A 280 -26.98 5.93 16.60
C SER A 280 -26.24 5.57 15.31
N LYS A 281 -25.18 6.31 14.97
CA LYS A 281 -24.40 6.05 13.77
C LYS A 281 -23.70 4.69 13.88
N PRO A 282 -23.75 3.83 12.85
CA PRO A 282 -23.27 2.45 12.95
C PRO A 282 -21.81 2.34 13.40
N GLN A 283 -20.93 3.27 12.98
CA GLN A 283 -19.54 3.24 13.42
C GLN A 283 -19.37 3.33 14.94
N VAL A 284 -20.26 3.99 15.68
CA VAL A 284 -20.15 4.13 17.15
C VAL A 284 -20.34 2.77 17.81
N SER A 285 -21.38 2.04 17.41
CA SER A 285 -21.61 0.68 17.90
C SER A 285 -20.51 -0.28 17.48
N GLU A 286 -20.01 -0.19 16.24
CA GLU A 286 -18.91 -1.05 15.79
C GLU A 286 -17.61 -0.80 16.55
N ILE A 287 -17.26 0.47 16.84
CA ILE A 287 -16.09 0.80 17.66
C ILE A 287 -16.22 0.18 19.05
N LEU A 288 -17.38 0.35 19.71
CA LEU A 288 -17.61 -0.20 21.06
C LEU A 288 -17.57 -1.73 21.08
N GLN A 289 -18.08 -2.40 20.04
CA GLN A 289 -17.96 -3.85 19.89
C GLN A 289 -16.50 -4.30 19.71
N CYS A 290 -15.69 -3.53 18.99
CA CYS A 290 -14.26 -3.82 18.85
C CYS A 290 -13.52 -3.67 20.19
N LEU A 291 -13.81 -2.61 20.96
CA LEU A 291 -13.20 -2.35 22.27
C LEU A 291 -13.59 -3.38 23.35
N LYS A 292 -14.61 -4.20 23.11
CA LYS A 292 -15.05 -5.28 24.00
C LYS A 292 -14.22 -6.56 23.86
N VAL A 293 -13.51 -6.73 22.74
CA VAL A 293 -12.75 -7.94 22.46
C VAL A 293 -11.64 -8.10 23.49
N ASN A 294 -11.61 -9.22 24.20
CA ASN A 294 -10.57 -9.48 25.21
C ASN A 294 -9.94 -10.87 25.09
N SER A 295 -10.25 -11.58 24.01
CA SER A 295 -9.78 -12.94 23.76
C SER A 295 -9.64 -13.21 22.26
N ALA A 296 -8.86 -14.23 21.91
CA ALA A 296 -8.75 -14.69 20.53
C ALA A 296 -10.10 -15.20 19.97
N GLN A 297 -10.96 -15.77 20.83
CA GLN A 297 -12.30 -16.21 20.44
C GLN A 297 -13.19 -15.02 20.08
N ASP A 298 -13.19 -13.96 20.90
CA ASP A 298 -13.95 -12.74 20.60
C ASP A 298 -13.42 -12.07 19.33
N TYR A 299 -12.10 -12.07 19.13
CA TYR A 299 -11.48 -11.52 17.94
C TYR A 299 -11.94 -12.26 16.68
N GLN A 300 -11.94 -13.60 16.70
CA GLN A 300 -12.45 -14.40 15.60
C GLN A 300 -13.95 -14.19 15.35
N ALA A 301 -14.75 -14.02 16.40
CA ALA A 301 -16.16 -13.66 16.25
C ALA A 301 -16.33 -12.27 15.60
N ARG A 302 -15.44 -11.32 15.93
CA ARG A 302 -15.42 -10.00 15.28
C ARG A 302 -15.00 -10.04 13.82
N VAL A 303 -14.10 -10.94 13.41
CA VAL A 303 -13.80 -11.19 11.99
C VAL A 303 -15.11 -11.51 11.25
N GLN A 304 -15.84 -12.53 11.70
CA GLN A 304 -17.08 -12.99 11.04
C GLN A 304 -18.17 -11.91 11.02
N SER A 305 -18.32 -11.17 12.12
CA SER A 305 -19.33 -10.11 12.22
C SER A 305 -19.04 -8.95 11.26
N LEU A 306 -17.78 -8.53 11.14
CA LEU A 306 -17.40 -7.44 10.25
C LEU A 306 -17.36 -7.87 8.78
N GLU A 307 -17.03 -9.13 8.49
CA GLU A 307 -17.24 -9.73 7.15
C GLU A 307 -18.71 -9.67 6.74
N THR A 308 -19.62 -10.01 7.67
CA THR A 308 -21.08 -9.93 7.43
C THR A 308 -21.53 -8.48 7.19
N LEU A 309 -21.03 -7.53 7.99
CA LEU A 309 -21.29 -6.10 7.79
C LEU A 309 -20.83 -5.65 6.39
N THR A 310 -19.60 -5.99 6.01
CA THR A 310 -19.01 -5.66 4.71
C THR A 310 -19.82 -6.26 3.56
N ALA A 311 -20.15 -7.55 3.62
CA ALA A 311 -20.95 -8.22 2.61
C ALA A 311 -22.35 -7.60 2.46
N THR A 312 -22.97 -7.22 3.58
CA THR A 312 -24.29 -6.58 3.60
C THR A 312 -24.22 -5.19 2.97
N THR A 313 -23.24 -4.37 3.36
CA THR A 313 -23.06 -3.02 2.82
C THR A 313 -22.77 -3.06 1.31
N GLN A 314 -21.94 -4.02 0.88
CA GLN A 314 -21.47 -4.12 -0.50
C GLN A 314 -22.30 -5.04 -1.41
N GLN A 315 -23.45 -5.54 -0.94
CA GLN A 315 -24.28 -6.50 -1.70
C GLN A 315 -24.66 -6.00 -3.11
N ARG A 316 -24.71 -4.67 -3.30
CA ARG A 316 -25.09 -4.01 -4.57
C ARG A 316 -24.00 -3.09 -5.13
N THR A 317 -22.80 -3.12 -4.55
CA THR A 317 -21.67 -2.33 -5.03
C THR A 317 -20.65 -3.24 -5.70
N LYS A 318 -19.78 -2.63 -6.51
CA LYS A 318 -18.65 -3.34 -7.12
C LYS A 318 -17.52 -3.40 -6.11
N ARG A 319 -16.79 -4.50 -6.11
CA ARG A 319 -15.58 -4.69 -5.29
C ARG A 319 -14.34 -4.53 -6.15
N PHE A 320 -13.28 -4.04 -5.53
CA PHE A 320 -12.06 -3.68 -6.24
C PHE A 320 -10.83 -4.19 -5.49
N ILE A 321 -9.69 -4.20 -6.17
CA ILE A 321 -8.41 -4.64 -5.62
C ILE A 321 -7.32 -3.66 -6.06
N ASN A 322 -6.37 -3.40 -5.17
CA ASN A 322 -5.13 -2.67 -5.51
C ASN A 322 -4.05 -3.71 -5.88
N LEU A 323 -3.46 -3.59 -7.06
CA LEU A 323 -2.33 -4.41 -7.50
C LEU A 323 -1.08 -3.53 -7.51
N VAL A 324 -0.14 -3.78 -6.61
CA VAL A 324 1.11 -3.01 -6.46
C VAL A 324 2.25 -3.85 -7.03
N PHE A 325 2.73 -3.50 -8.22
CA PHE A 325 3.90 -4.12 -8.81
C PHE A 325 5.17 -3.42 -8.33
N VAL A 326 6.15 -4.21 -7.90
CA VAL A 326 7.49 -3.77 -7.49
C VAL A 326 8.51 -4.48 -8.38
N LEU A 327 9.24 -3.74 -9.20
CA LEU A 327 10.17 -4.32 -10.17
C LEU A 327 11.62 -4.10 -9.76
N THR A 328 12.39 -5.18 -9.64
CA THR A 328 13.83 -5.15 -9.33
C THR A 328 14.59 -6.07 -10.27
N ASP A 329 15.87 -5.81 -10.45
CA ASP A 329 16.78 -6.79 -11.06
C ASP A 329 17.36 -7.75 -10.00
N ASP A 330 17.95 -8.85 -10.46
CA ASP A 330 18.66 -9.87 -9.67
C ASP A 330 19.93 -9.34 -8.97
N GLN A 331 20.30 -8.08 -9.20
CA GLN A 331 21.35 -7.35 -8.50
C GLN A 331 20.79 -6.38 -7.44
N GLY A 332 19.47 -6.35 -7.26
CA GLY A 332 18.78 -5.47 -6.31
C GLY A 332 18.57 -4.04 -6.80
N HIS A 333 18.84 -3.73 -8.07
CA HIS A 333 18.57 -2.41 -8.62
C HIS A 333 17.10 -2.25 -9.02
N ALA A 334 16.59 -1.04 -8.84
CA ALA A 334 15.26 -0.65 -9.30
C ALA A 334 15.16 -0.67 -10.83
N VAL A 335 14.15 -1.37 -11.37
CA VAL A 335 13.83 -1.33 -12.81
C VAL A 335 12.77 -0.27 -13.05
N THR A 336 13.14 0.86 -13.63
CA THR A 336 12.29 2.07 -13.65
C THR A 336 11.62 2.36 -14.99
N ASP A 337 12.03 1.71 -16.07
CA ASP A 337 11.41 1.84 -17.40
C ASP A 337 10.89 0.48 -17.86
N TYR A 338 9.57 0.35 -17.90
CA TYR A 338 8.89 -0.91 -18.14
C TYR A 338 7.42 -0.71 -18.50
N ASP A 339 6.84 -1.73 -19.11
CA ASP A 339 5.39 -1.92 -19.21
C ASP A 339 4.95 -3.13 -18.41
N VAL A 340 3.78 -3.02 -17.76
CA VAL A 340 3.06 -4.15 -17.16
C VAL A 340 1.76 -4.34 -17.93
N ILE A 341 1.53 -5.54 -18.44
CA ILE A 341 0.42 -5.88 -19.32
C ILE A 341 -0.35 -7.04 -18.68
N PHE A 342 -1.63 -6.83 -18.39
CA PHE A 342 -2.51 -7.92 -17.93
C PHE A 342 -2.94 -8.80 -19.10
N LEU A 343 -3.10 -10.10 -18.85
CA LEU A 343 -3.47 -11.08 -19.87
C LEU A 343 -4.78 -11.78 -19.48
N ALA A 344 -5.70 -11.95 -20.43
CA ALA A 344 -7.00 -12.58 -20.21
C ALA A 344 -7.29 -13.70 -21.22
N GLY A 345 -8.10 -14.67 -20.77
CA GLY A 345 -8.56 -15.76 -21.63
C GLY A 345 -7.48 -16.78 -22.01
N PRO A 346 -7.88 -17.86 -22.70
CA PRO A 346 -6.98 -18.99 -23.02
C PRO A 346 -5.79 -18.57 -23.90
N ASP A 347 -6.01 -17.60 -24.78
CA ASP A 347 -4.98 -17.08 -25.70
C ASP A 347 -4.09 -16.01 -25.05
N ARG A 348 -4.34 -15.68 -23.78
CA ARG A 348 -3.59 -14.64 -23.02
C ARG A 348 -3.59 -13.29 -23.75
N ASP A 349 -4.75 -12.91 -24.28
CA ASP A 349 -4.91 -11.68 -25.04
C ASP A 349 -5.02 -10.47 -24.08
N PRO A 350 -4.15 -9.45 -24.20
CA PRO A 350 -4.28 -8.22 -23.42
C PRO A 350 -5.59 -7.44 -23.70
N LYS A 351 -6.24 -7.69 -24.85
CA LYS A 351 -7.54 -7.08 -25.21
C LYS A 351 -8.74 -7.90 -24.70
N GLY A 352 -8.51 -9.03 -24.03
CA GLY A 352 -9.57 -9.94 -23.56
C GLY A 352 -10.39 -9.42 -22.38
N PHE A 353 -9.99 -8.33 -21.72
CA PHE A 353 -10.72 -7.77 -20.59
C PHE A 353 -11.98 -6.99 -21.01
N LYS A 354 -13.08 -7.22 -20.29
CA LYS A 354 -14.33 -6.48 -20.48
C LYS A 354 -14.19 -5.01 -20.05
N LYS A 355 -14.97 -4.14 -20.68
CA LYS A 355 -15.08 -2.72 -20.31
C LYS A 355 -15.35 -2.57 -18.81
N GLY A 356 -14.58 -1.71 -18.13
CA GLY A 356 -14.71 -1.45 -16.70
C GLY A 356 -13.91 -2.41 -15.80
N PHE A 357 -12.99 -3.19 -16.37
CA PHE A 357 -11.92 -3.90 -15.65
C PHE A 357 -10.97 -2.92 -14.95
N PHE A 358 -10.46 -1.96 -15.70
CA PHE A 358 -9.42 -1.03 -15.26
C PHE A 358 -10.03 0.30 -14.82
N LEU A 359 -9.66 0.79 -13.63
CA LEU A 359 -10.16 2.04 -13.09
C LEU A 359 -9.08 3.11 -13.03
N ASP A 360 -7.90 2.76 -12.49
CA ASP A 360 -6.81 3.72 -12.30
C ASP A 360 -5.44 3.04 -12.41
N LYS A 361 -4.42 3.85 -12.74
CA LYS A 361 -3.00 3.49 -12.72
C LYS A 361 -2.18 4.66 -12.24
N GLN A 362 -1.34 4.39 -11.25
CA GLN A 362 -0.46 5.37 -10.65
C GLN A 362 0.95 4.78 -10.49
N LYS A 363 1.93 5.44 -11.08
CA LYS A 363 3.35 5.14 -10.86
C LYS A 363 3.85 5.97 -9.69
N ASN A 364 4.52 5.37 -8.73
CA ASN A 364 5.04 6.11 -7.59
C ASN A 364 6.18 7.04 -8.05
N ALA A 365 6.17 8.30 -7.60
CA ALA A 365 7.15 9.29 -8.05
C ALA A 365 8.51 9.14 -7.36
N ALA A 366 8.53 8.76 -6.09
CA ALA A 366 9.76 8.52 -5.32
C ALA A 366 10.36 7.14 -5.62
N ASN A 367 9.51 6.14 -5.87
CA ASN A 367 9.88 4.78 -6.26
C ASN A 367 9.36 4.44 -7.66
N PRO A 368 10.00 4.93 -8.75
CA PRO A 368 9.53 4.72 -10.11
C PRO A 368 9.60 3.26 -10.58
N ASN A 369 10.17 2.35 -9.81
CA ASN A 369 10.03 0.91 -10.03
C ASN A 369 8.71 0.33 -9.48
N HIS A 370 7.87 1.15 -8.83
CA HIS A 370 6.57 0.75 -8.30
C HIS A 370 5.43 1.31 -9.15
N ILE A 371 4.48 0.45 -9.52
CA ILE A 371 3.26 0.87 -10.21
C ILE A 371 2.03 0.21 -9.57
N VAL A 372 1.01 1.02 -9.33
CA VAL A 372 -0.22 0.60 -8.69
C VAL A 372 -1.36 0.64 -9.69
N PHE A 373 -2.08 -0.48 -9.82
CA PHE A 373 -3.29 -0.57 -10.60
C PHE A 373 -4.50 -0.75 -9.69
N TYR A 374 -5.57 -0.03 -9.98
CA TYR A 374 -6.86 -0.22 -9.35
C TYR A 374 -7.82 -0.86 -10.33
N VAL A 375 -8.28 -2.06 -10.00
CA VAL A 375 -9.04 -2.91 -10.93
C VAL A 375 -10.27 -3.49 -10.25
N ASN A 376 -11.27 -3.75 -11.07
CA ASN A 376 -12.57 -4.28 -10.66
C ASN A 376 -12.49 -5.79 -10.45
N TYR A 377 -12.51 -6.20 -9.18
CA TYR A 377 -12.44 -7.60 -8.77
C TYR A 377 -13.59 -8.41 -9.37
N ASP A 378 -14.81 -7.85 -9.41
CA ASP A 378 -15.98 -8.55 -9.93
C ASP A 378 -15.93 -8.78 -11.45
N VAL A 379 -15.06 -8.04 -12.17
CA VAL A 379 -14.75 -8.31 -13.57
C VAL A 379 -13.68 -9.39 -13.66
N ILE A 380 -12.58 -9.28 -12.91
CA ILE A 380 -11.49 -10.27 -12.88
C ILE A 380 -12.00 -11.67 -12.58
N ALA A 381 -12.79 -11.81 -11.51
CA ALA A 381 -13.38 -13.07 -11.07
C ALA A 381 -14.27 -13.73 -12.14
N LYS A 382 -14.67 -13.00 -13.19
CA LYS A 382 -15.51 -13.49 -14.30
C LYS A 382 -14.78 -13.58 -15.64
N THR A 383 -13.60 -12.98 -15.79
CA THR A 383 -12.90 -12.82 -17.09
C THR A 383 -11.68 -13.72 -17.24
N ASN A 384 -11.43 -14.62 -16.30
CA ASN A 384 -10.29 -15.54 -16.29
C ASN A 384 -8.97 -14.78 -16.56
N LEU A 385 -8.52 -13.99 -15.58
CA LEU A 385 -7.15 -13.47 -15.57
C LEU A 385 -6.20 -14.67 -15.75
N THR A 386 -5.40 -14.66 -16.82
CA THR A 386 -4.51 -15.77 -17.17
C THR A 386 -3.04 -15.45 -16.99
N GLY A 387 -2.70 -14.21 -16.62
CA GLY A 387 -1.31 -13.81 -16.44
C GLY A 387 -1.08 -12.32 -16.43
N PHE A 388 0.19 -11.98 -16.35
CA PHE A 388 0.71 -10.66 -16.67
C PHE A 388 2.04 -10.81 -17.40
N ARG A 389 2.38 -9.80 -18.21
CA ARG A 389 3.65 -9.68 -18.91
C ARG A 389 4.35 -8.40 -18.49
N VAL A 390 5.65 -8.45 -18.31
CA VAL A 390 6.51 -7.30 -18.03
C VAL A 390 7.50 -7.14 -19.18
N ILE A 391 7.59 -5.93 -19.74
CA ILE A 391 8.56 -5.58 -20.78
C ILE A 391 9.42 -4.46 -20.23
N ALA A 392 10.61 -4.79 -19.72
CA ALA A 392 11.55 -3.83 -19.14
C ALA A 392 12.54 -3.31 -20.19
N ARG A 393 13.05 -2.10 -19.95
CA ARG A 393 14.03 -1.44 -20.82
C ARG A 393 15.34 -1.17 -20.04
N PRO A 394 16.49 -1.20 -20.74
CA PRO A 394 16.67 -1.54 -22.15
C PRO A 394 16.40 -3.03 -22.46
N SER A 395 15.87 -3.33 -23.64
CA SER A 395 15.56 -4.70 -24.11
C SER A 395 16.66 -5.30 -25.00
N GLU A 396 17.67 -4.50 -25.34
CA GLU A 396 18.82 -4.86 -26.15
C GLU A 396 20.03 -4.01 -25.76
N GLY A 397 21.22 -4.37 -26.23
CA GLY A 397 22.46 -3.64 -25.98
C GLY A 397 23.43 -4.39 -25.08
N PHE A 398 24.35 -3.65 -24.47
CA PHE A 398 25.40 -4.21 -23.61
C PHE A 398 24.91 -4.63 -22.23
N SER A 399 23.83 -4.02 -21.75
CA SER A 399 23.08 -4.48 -20.58
C SER A 399 21.60 -4.36 -20.91
N PHE A 400 20.83 -5.41 -20.64
CA PHE A 400 19.44 -5.51 -21.08
C PHE A 400 18.61 -6.48 -20.24
N TYR A 401 17.30 -6.49 -20.47
CA TYR A 401 16.33 -7.43 -19.90
C TYR A 401 15.57 -8.15 -21.00
N HIS A 402 15.16 -9.39 -20.74
CA HIS A 402 14.13 -10.03 -21.55
C HIS A 402 12.74 -9.56 -21.12
N ALA A 403 11.79 -9.60 -22.05
CA ALA A 403 10.39 -9.59 -21.67
C ALA A 403 10.08 -10.86 -20.86
N VAL A 404 9.24 -10.74 -19.83
CA VAL A 404 8.88 -11.87 -18.97
C VAL A 404 7.37 -12.01 -18.85
N GLU A 405 6.88 -13.23 -18.65
CA GLU A 405 5.45 -13.52 -18.53
C GLU A 405 5.17 -14.48 -17.37
N TYR A 406 4.29 -14.07 -16.46
CA TYR A 406 3.70 -14.99 -15.49
C TYR A 406 2.39 -15.53 -16.04
N ARG A 407 2.21 -16.85 -15.98
CA ARG A 407 1.01 -17.55 -16.44
C ARG A 407 0.31 -18.11 -15.21
N VAL A 408 -0.92 -17.66 -14.99
CA VAL A 408 -1.69 -18.11 -13.83
C VAL A 408 -2.26 -19.49 -14.13
N GLU A 409 -1.98 -20.46 -13.26
CA GLU A 409 -2.70 -21.72 -13.21
C GLU A 409 -4.07 -21.51 -12.54
N SER A 410 -5.13 -22.11 -13.08
CA SER A 410 -6.52 -21.90 -12.66
C SER A 410 -6.77 -22.16 -11.17
N SER A 411 -5.96 -23.01 -10.53
CA SER A 411 -6.01 -23.33 -9.11
C SER A 411 -5.43 -22.24 -8.19
N VAL A 412 -4.69 -21.28 -8.73
CA VAL A 412 -3.88 -20.31 -7.96
C VAL A 412 -4.50 -18.91 -7.92
N VAL A 413 -5.38 -18.54 -8.88
CA VAL A 413 -6.06 -17.23 -8.91
C VAL A 413 -6.74 -16.90 -7.57
N ASP A 414 -7.49 -17.88 -7.05
CA ASP A 414 -8.27 -17.73 -5.81
C ASP A 414 -7.39 -17.68 -4.55
N SER A 415 -6.10 -18.03 -4.67
CA SER A 415 -5.16 -18.05 -3.54
C SER A 415 -4.52 -16.69 -3.25
N PHE A 416 -4.56 -15.75 -4.20
CA PHE A 416 -3.96 -14.42 -4.00
C PHE A 416 -4.82 -13.22 -4.42
N LEU A 417 -5.94 -13.41 -5.15
CA LEU A 417 -6.88 -12.33 -5.47
C LEU A 417 -8.09 -12.35 -4.55
N HIS A 418 -8.20 -11.32 -3.71
CA HIS A 418 -9.34 -11.16 -2.81
C HIS A 418 -10.01 -9.80 -3.04
N PRO A 419 -11.34 -9.70 -2.90
CA PRO A 419 -12.03 -8.42 -3.00
C PRO A 419 -11.62 -7.51 -1.85
N ASN A 420 -11.48 -6.22 -2.14
CA ASN A 420 -11.12 -5.18 -1.17
C ASN A 420 -9.76 -5.40 -0.49
N GLU A 421 -8.82 -6.06 -1.14
CA GLU A 421 -7.45 -6.24 -0.63
C GLU A 421 -6.42 -5.53 -1.50
N THR A 422 -5.23 -5.38 -0.96
CA THR A 422 -4.03 -5.04 -1.73
C THR A 422 -3.26 -6.34 -2.03
N LEU A 423 -2.73 -6.46 -3.24
CA LEU A 423 -1.79 -7.51 -3.62
C LEU A 423 -0.48 -6.85 -4.06
N TYR A 424 0.60 -7.15 -3.34
CA TYR A 424 1.95 -6.81 -3.74
C TYR A 424 2.52 -7.90 -4.63
N ILE A 425 3.01 -7.51 -5.80
CA ILE A 425 3.53 -8.35 -6.86
C ILE A 425 4.98 -7.93 -7.07
N GLU A 426 5.90 -8.66 -6.44
CA GLU A 426 7.33 -8.41 -6.57
C GLU A 426 7.83 -9.18 -7.78
N VAL A 427 8.46 -8.51 -8.73
CA VAL A 427 8.97 -9.12 -9.96
C VAL A 427 10.46 -8.88 -10.02
N GLU A 428 11.23 -9.94 -9.87
CA GLU A 428 12.68 -9.96 -9.99
C GLU A 428 13.07 -10.39 -11.41
N LEU A 429 13.66 -9.47 -12.16
CA LEU A 429 14.13 -9.69 -13.53
C LEU A 429 15.62 -10.03 -13.52
N ARG A 430 16.07 -10.89 -14.43
CA ARG A 430 17.51 -11.12 -14.60
C ARG A 430 18.13 -10.03 -15.46
N ARG A 431 19.06 -9.27 -14.88
CA ARG A 431 19.89 -8.33 -15.63
C ARG A 431 20.89 -9.09 -16.47
N ARG A 432 20.86 -8.87 -17.78
CA ARG A 432 21.80 -9.49 -18.71
C ARG A 432 22.87 -8.50 -19.09
N VAL A 433 24.07 -9.05 -19.29
CA VAL A 433 25.27 -8.31 -19.65
C VAL A 433 25.91 -9.03 -20.82
N ASP A 434 26.18 -8.32 -21.91
CA ASP A 434 26.88 -8.87 -23.06
C ASP A 434 28.37 -9.02 -22.74
N GLN A 435 29.01 -10.10 -23.20
CA GLN A 435 30.45 -10.34 -23.00
C GLN A 435 31.32 -9.21 -23.56
N GLY A 436 30.83 -8.48 -24.56
CA GLY A 436 31.48 -7.31 -25.14
C GLY A 436 31.60 -6.10 -24.19
N VAL A 437 30.93 -6.11 -23.04
CA VAL A 437 31.07 -5.08 -22.00
C VAL A 437 32.50 -5.03 -21.47
N PHE A 438 33.17 -6.19 -21.40
CA PHE A 438 34.54 -6.27 -20.92
C PHE A 438 35.31 -7.36 -21.67
N LEU A 439 36.31 -6.94 -22.45
CA LEU A 439 37.18 -7.82 -23.22
C LEU A 439 38.65 -7.57 -22.86
N PHE A 440 39.45 -8.62 -22.89
CA PHE A 440 40.90 -8.51 -22.86
C PHE A 440 41.44 -8.77 -24.25
N ASP A 441 42.26 -7.83 -24.73
CA ASP A 441 43.05 -8.01 -25.93
C ASP A 441 44.50 -8.34 -25.58
N GLU A 442 45.13 -9.20 -26.38
CA GLU A 442 46.55 -9.46 -26.24
C GLU A 442 47.36 -8.24 -26.72
N ALA A 443 48.18 -7.64 -25.86
CA ALA A 443 48.98 -6.46 -26.22
C ALA A 443 50.02 -6.73 -27.34
N SER A 444 50.27 -8.01 -27.64
CA SER A 444 51.11 -8.45 -28.75
C SER A 444 50.37 -8.46 -30.10
N ASP A 445 49.03 -8.39 -30.12
CA ASP A 445 48.24 -8.50 -31.36
C ASP A 445 48.62 -7.39 -32.35
N PRO A 446 49.19 -7.75 -33.52
CA PRO A 446 49.56 -6.77 -34.55
C PRO A 446 48.40 -5.91 -35.03
N LYS A 447 47.15 -6.38 -34.95
CA LYS A 447 45.96 -5.63 -35.39
C LYS A 447 45.65 -4.41 -34.51
N LEU A 448 46.14 -4.40 -33.27
CA LEU A 448 46.00 -3.29 -32.33
C LEU A 448 47.09 -2.22 -32.51
N ARG A 449 48.02 -2.44 -33.47
CA ARG A 449 49.13 -1.56 -33.81
C ARG A 449 48.95 -1.01 -35.22
N LYS A 450 48.70 0.30 -35.35
CA LYS A 450 48.89 1.00 -36.64
C LYS A 450 50.25 1.71 -36.61
N GLU A 451 51.14 1.34 -37.53
CA GLU A 451 52.37 2.10 -37.77
C GLU A 451 52.07 3.31 -38.67
N GLY A 452 52.24 4.52 -38.13
CA GLY A 452 52.15 5.76 -38.88
C GLY A 452 53.49 6.15 -39.53
N VAL A 453 53.44 6.82 -40.69
CA VAL A 453 54.63 7.21 -41.50
C VAL A 453 55.56 8.20 -40.77
N ILE A 454 55.11 8.85 -39.69
CA ILE A 454 55.90 9.81 -38.91
C ILE A 454 55.61 9.62 -37.41
N PHE A 455 56.32 8.69 -36.77
CA PHE A 455 56.56 8.55 -35.32
C PHE A 455 55.43 8.89 -34.32
N LYS A 456 54.17 8.54 -34.62
CA LYS A 456 53.12 8.38 -33.59
C LYS A 456 52.53 6.98 -33.72
N SER A 457 52.73 6.14 -32.71
CA SER A 457 51.99 4.89 -32.57
C SER A 457 50.57 5.23 -32.11
N GLU A 458 49.60 5.18 -33.01
CA GLU A 458 48.19 5.10 -32.62
C GLU A 458 47.90 3.63 -32.28
N THR A 459 48.00 3.30 -31.00
CA THR A 459 47.32 2.13 -30.41
C THR A 459 46.14 2.74 -29.64
N ARG A 460 44.90 2.23 -29.58
CA ARG A 460 44.37 0.87 -29.43
C ARG A 460 42.89 0.91 -29.84
N TYR A 461 42.28 -0.27 -30.00
CA TYR A 461 40.88 -0.52 -30.35
C TYR A 461 39.88 0.62 -30.01
N ASP A 462 39.22 1.18 -31.03
CA ASP A 462 38.17 2.19 -30.86
C ASP A 462 36.84 1.51 -30.52
N PHE A 463 36.35 1.74 -29.31
CA PHE A 463 35.12 1.15 -28.78
C PHE A 463 33.89 2.06 -28.91
N THR A 464 34.01 3.24 -29.50
CA THR A 464 32.89 4.21 -29.61
C THR A 464 31.71 3.70 -30.45
N HIS A 465 31.95 2.74 -31.35
CA HIS A 465 30.95 2.12 -32.21
C HIS A 465 30.85 0.60 -32.02
N GLN A 466 31.37 0.08 -30.91
CA GLN A 466 31.31 -1.34 -30.62
C GLN A 466 29.84 -1.76 -30.49
N LYS A 467 29.49 -2.88 -31.13
CA LYS A 467 28.20 -3.52 -30.99
C LYS A 467 28.29 -4.66 -29.97
N PRO A 468 27.19 -5.01 -29.29
CA PRO A 468 27.11 -6.23 -28.49
C PRO A 468 27.55 -7.45 -29.30
N THR A 469 28.22 -8.39 -28.64
CA THR A 469 28.69 -9.64 -29.22
C THR A 469 27.55 -10.64 -29.46
N GLY A 470 26.39 -10.42 -28.85
CA GLY A 470 25.25 -11.33 -28.85
C GLY A 470 25.43 -12.52 -27.90
N LYS A 471 26.42 -12.46 -27.01
CA LYS A 471 26.73 -13.51 -26.04
C LYS A 471 26.61 -12.95 -24.64
N GLU A 472 25.77 -13.58 -23.82
CA GLU A 472 25.60 -13.20 -22.42
C GLU A 472 26.80 -13.66 -21.57
N VAL A 473 27.15 -12.87 -20.55
CA VAL A 473 28.04 -13.30 -19.47
C VAL A 473 27.36 -14.45 -18.73
N LYS A 474 28.14 -15.50 -18.43
CA LYS A 474 27.64 -16.72 -17.77
C LYS A 474 27.32 -16.50 -16.30
#